data_AF-A0A3P6SUT4-F1
#
_entry.id   AF-A0A3P6SUT4-F1
#
_cell.length_a   1.000
_cell.length_b   1.000
_cell.length_c   1.000
_cell.angle_alpha   90.00
_cell.angle_beta   90.00
_cell.angle_gamma   90.00
#
_symmetry.space_group_name_H-M   'P 1'
#
loop_
_entity.id
_entity.type
_entity.pdbx_description
1 polymer ?
#
loop_
_entity_poly.entity_id
_entity_poly.type
_entity_poly.pdbx_seq_one_letter_code
_entity_poly.pdbx_strand_id
1 'polypeptide(L)' 'MDKPSSSSSYPSSDRIRLNVGGKIFETTLSTLTKIPDTVLSTMVAERWRGEGELFIDRDPTHFSKVF' A
#
# COMPACT_ATOMS: atom_id res chain seq x y z
N MET A 1 -18.00 21.26 21.52
CA MET A 1 -17.63 19.92 22.04
C MET A 1 -16.47 19.43 21.22
N ASP A 2 -15.30 19.52 21.82
CA ASP A 2 -14.00 19.29 21.20
C ASP A 2 -13.80 17.83 20.80
N LYS A 3 -13.10 17.67 19.68
CA LYS A 3 -12.69 16.42 19.05
C LYS A 3 -11.73 15.62 19.95
N PRO A 4 -11.82 14.29 20.05
CA PRO A 4 -10.63 13.50 20.35
C PRO A 4 -9.81 13.41 19.06
N SER A 5 -8.70 14.16 19.01
CA SER A 5 -7.63 13.90 18.06
C SER A 5 -7.00 12.57 18.45
N SER A 6 -7.33 11.51 17.71
CA SER A 6 -6.61 10.25 17.82
C SER A 6 -5.19 10.46 17.31
N SER A 7 -4.27 10.70 18.23
CA SER A 7 -2.83 10.64 17.98
C SER A 7 -2.44 9.19 17.76
N SER A 8 -2.46 8.71 16.52
CA SER A 8 -1.60 7.61 16.11
C SER A 8 -0.45 8.21 15.32
N SER A 9 0.69 8.36 15.97
CA SER A 9 1.93 8.63 15.25
C SER A 9 2.11 7.51 14.22
N TYR A 10 2.25 7.83 12.93
CA TYR A 10 2.73 6.85 11.95
C TYR A 10 4.21 7.13 11.59
N PRO A 11 5.17 7.00 12.52
CA PRO A 11 6.56 6.84 12.14
C PRO A 11 6.74 5.37 11.76
N SER A 12 7.18 5.10 10.54
CA SER A 12 7.46 3.78 9.93
C SER A 12 6.30 2.94 9.36
N SER A 13 5.03 3.25 9.64
CA SER A 13 3.86 2.44 9.19
C SER A 13 3.38 2.66 7.76
N ASP A 14 3.96 3.62 7.01
CA ASP A 14 3.51 3.93 5.66
C ASP A 14 4.15 3.06 4.58
N ARG A 15 5.21 2.30 4.89
CA ARG A 15 5.88 1.44 3.91
C ARG A 15 5.13 0.11 3.78
N ILE A 16 4.92 -0.29 2.54
CA ILE A 16 4.23 -1.54 2.17
C ILE A 16 5.13 -2.35 1.25
N ARG A 17 5.21 -3.65 1.52
CA ARG A 17 5.86 -4.63 0.65
C ARG A 17 4.82 -5.26 -0.26
N LEU A 18 5.10 -5.22 -1.56
CA LEU A 18 4.29 -5.82 -2.61
C LEU A 18 5.11 -6.95 -3.22
N ASN A 19 4.65 -8.18 -3.10
CA ASN A 19 5.27 -9.31 -3.77
C ASN A 19 4.51 -9.64 -5.04
N VAL A 20 5.12 -9.35 -6.18
CA VAL A 20 4.53 -9.52 -7.49
C VAL A 20 5.22 -10.70 -8.16
N GLY A 21 4.53 -11.84 -8.25
CA GLY A 21 5.06 -13.05 -8.88
C GLY A 21 6.40 -13.53 -8.29
N GLY A 22 6.66 -13.28 -7.00
CA GLY A 22 7.90 -13.63 -6.30
C GLY A 22 8.92 -12.48 -6.17
N LYS A 23 8.72 -11.33 -6.83
CA LYS A 23 9.59 -10.16 -6.70
C LYS A 23 9.00 -9.16 -5.71
N ILE A 24 9.78 -8.79 -4.69
CA ILE A 24 9.37 -7.82 -3.68
C ILE A 24 9.69 -6.40 -4.17
N PHE A 25 8.67 -5.55 -4.16
CA PHE A 25 8.75 -4.10 -4.29
C PHE A 25 8.39 -3.48 -2.95
N GLU A 26 9.02 -2.36 -2.61
CA GLU A 26 8.70 -1.62 -1.40
C GLU A 26 8.36 -0.17 -1.77
N THR A 27 7.22 0.31 -1.29
CA THR A 27 6.69 1.64 -1.62
C THR A 27 5.90 2.19 -0.42
N THR A 28 5.21 3.32 -0.58
CA THR A 28 4.34 3.90 0.46
C THR A 28 2.86 3.75 0.15
N LEU A 29 2.03 3.72 1.19
CA LEU A 29 0.57 3.79 1.04
C LEU A 29 0.15 5.02 0.22
N SER A 30 0.76 6.18 0.49
CA SER A 30 0.50 7.42 -0.25
C SER A 30 0.80 7.31 -1.75
N THR A 31 1.78 6.50 -2.15
CA THR A 31 2.08 6.25 -3.57
C THR A 31 0.98 5.40 -4.21
N LEU A 32 0.52 4.36 -3.50
CA LEU A 32 -0.51 3.44 -4.01
C LEU A 32 -1.92 4.03 -4.02
N THR A 33 -2.19 5.01 -3.16
CA THR A 33 -3.50 5.70 -3.08
C THR A 33 -3.51 7.05 -3.79
N LYS A 34 -2.40 7.45 -4.45
CA LYS A 34 -2.28 8.73 -5.16
C LYS A 34 -3.37 8.92 -6.21
N ILE A 35 -3.75 7.85 -6.90
CA ILE A 35 -4.85 7.84 -7.86
C ILE A 35 -6.02 7.10 -7.20
N PRO A 36 -7.12 7.79 -6.87
CA PRO A 36 -8.28 7.15 -6.26
C PRO A 36 -8.99 6.22 -7.26
N ASP A 37 -9.85 5.35 -6.74
CA ASP A 37 -10.73 4.45 -7.52
C ASP A 37 -10.02 3.50 -8.49
N THR A 38 -8.73 3.24 -8.25
CA THR A 38 -7.98 2.17 -8.93
C THR A 38 -8.03 0.89 -8.11
N VAL A 39 -7.82 -0.25 -8.79
CA VAL A 39 -7.75 -1.55 -8.12
C VAL A 39 -6.69 -1.54 -7.01
N LEU A 40 -5.51 -0.96 -7.26
CA LEU A 40 -4.44 -0.86 -6.27
C LEU A 40 -4.83 0.04 -5.09
N SER A 41 -5.41 1.22 -5.35
CA SER A 41 -5.83 2.11 -4.27
C SER A 41 -6.92 1.49 -3.40
N THR A 42 -7.88 0.77 -3.99
CA THR A 42 -8.96 0.10 -3.25
C THR A 42 -8.43 -1.10 -2.47
N MET A 43 -7.60 -1.95 -3.08
CA MET A 43 -7.00 -3.10 -2.40
C MET A 43 -6.18 -2.67 -1.18
N VAL A 44 -5.43 -1.59 -1.31
CA VAL A 44 -4.59 -1.09 -0.22
C VAL A 44 -5.44 -0.38 0.84
N ALA A 45 -6.41 0.44 0.46
CA ALA A 45 -7.27 1.14 1.42
C ALA A 45 -8.15 0.20 2.26
N GLU A 46 -8.67 -0.87 1.65
CA GLU A 46 -9.62 -1.77 2.33
C GLU A 46 -8.96 -2.97 3.01
N ARG A 47 -7.85 -3.46 2.45
CA ARG A 47 -7.29 -4.76 2.81
C ARG A 47 -5.94 -4.68 3.50
N TRP A 48 -5.21 -3.57 3.36
CA TRP A 48 -3.92 -3.43 4.04
C TRP A 48 -4.13 -3.01 5.50
N ARG A 49 -3.83 -3.93 6.42
CA ARG A 49 -3.89 -3.68 7.87
C ARG A 49 -2.53 -3.27 8.48
N GLY A 50 -1.53 -2.98 7.65
CA GLY A 50 -0.17 -2.72 8.12
C GLY A 50 0.66 -3.98 8.40
N GLU A 51 0.12 -5.17 8.13
CA GLU A 51 0.77 -6.44 8.48
C GLU A 51 1.33 -7.15 7.24
N GLY A 52 2.65 -7.22 7.14
CA GLY A 52 3.34 -8.19 6.28
C GLY A 52 3.66 -7.73 4.86
N GLU A 53 3.02 -8.37 3.89
CA GLU A 53 3.30 -8.29 2.45
C GLU A 53 2.01 -8.55 1.66
N LEU A 54 1.74 -7.75 0.62
CA LEU A 54 0.63 -7.97 -0.31
C LEU A 54 1.12 -8.76 -1.51
N PHE A 55 0.64 -10.00 -1.65
CA PHE A 55 0.94 -10.83 -2.82
C PHE A 55 0.04 -10.50 -4.01
N ILE A 56 0.64 -10.38 -5.19
CA ILE A 56 0.00 -10.11 -6.47
C ILE A 56 0.46 -11.19 -7.46
N ASP A 57 -0.46 -12.03 -7.91
CA ASP A 57 -0.21 -13.12 -8.85
C ASP A 57 -0.10 -12.61 -10.30
N ARG A 58 0.96 -11.84 -10.58
CA ARG A 58 1.24 -11.24 -11.90
C ARG A 58 2.75 -11.27 -12.18
N ASP A 59 3.10 -11.20 -13.47
CA ASP A 59 4.49 -11.05 -13.91
C ASP A 59 5.07 -9.70 -13.42
N PRO A 60 6.18 -9.69 -12.66
CA PRO A 60 6.77 -8.47 -12.13
C PRO A 60 7.41 -7.55 -13.18
N THR A 61 7.67 -8.03 -14.40
CA THR A 61 8.41 -7.31 -15.44
C THR A 61 7.80 -5.95 -15.79
N HIS A 62 6.47 -5.89 -15.82
CA HIS A 62 5.73 -4.67 -16.17
C HIS A 62 5.37 -3.81 -14.95
N PHE A 63 5.46 -4.39 -13.75
CA PHE A 63 5.00 -3.73 -12.53
C PHE A 63 5.84 -2.51 -12.17
N SER A 64 7.13 -2.48 -12.56
CA SER A 64 7.99 -1.32 -12.35
C SER A 64 7.56 -0.07 -13.13
N LYS A 65 6.70 -0.20 -14.16
CA LYS A 65 6.18 0.93 -14.95
C LYS A 65 4.88 1.51 -14.39
N VAL A 66 4.30 0.85 -13.40
CA VAL A 66 3.06 1.28 -12.73
C VAL A 66 3.37 2.29 -11.62
N PHE A 67 4.63 2.39 -11.21
CA PHE A 67 5.15 3.39 -10.28
C PHE A 67 5.60 4.66 -10.99
#